data_AF-A0A3A4NJK4-F1
#
_entry.id   AF-A0A3A4NJK4-F1
#
_cell.length_a   1.000
_cell.length_b   1.000
_cell.length_c   1.000
_cell.angle_alpha   90.00
_cell.angle_beta   90.00
_cell.angle_gamma   90.00
#
_symmetry.space_group_name_H-M   'P 1'
#
loop_
_entity.id
_entity.type
_entity.pdbx_description
1 polymer ?
#
loop_
_entity_poly.entity_id
_entity_poly.type
_entity_poly.pdbx_seq_one_letter_code
_entity_poly.pdbx_strand_id
1 'polypeptide(L)'
;MNVILAVLIALSFGCSAVSQTPSVPPKHPEELPTGRADCLECHKDVSSGALKPYASFRHSRVFVDSHGVYASQGQNLCSACHAPAFCQTCHAAKGELKPNTLFGDRPDRMAPHRGDYLVTHRIDGRIDPGSCFRCHGNRNDIKCRQCHK
;
A
#
# COMPACT_ATOMS: atom_id res chain seq x y z
N MET A 1 3.59 -34.54 -40.33
CA MET A 1 3.40 -33.53 -39.28
C MET A 1 2.51 -34.15 -38.20
N ASN A 2 3.06 -34.48 -37.03
CA ASN A 2 2.34 -35.26 -36.02
C ASN A 2 1.35 -34.36 -35.27
N VAL A 3 0.06 -34.75 -35.18
CA VAL A 3 -1.02 -33.95 -34.58
C VAL A 3 -0.68 -33.54 -33.14
N ILE A 4 0.02 -34.41 -32.42
CA ILE A 4 0.48 -34.16 -31.04
C ILE A 4 1.48 -33.00 -30.97
N LEU A 5 2.37 -32.87 -31.97
CA LEU A 5 3.37 -31.79 -32.02
C LEU A 5 2.70 -30.44 -32.31
N ALA A 6 1.67 -30.42 -33.16
CA ALA A 6 0.90 -29.21 -33.45
C ALA A 6 0.13 -28.69 -32.21
N VAL A 7 -0.44 -29.60 -31.41
CA VAL A 7 -1.14 -29.24 -30.16
C VAL A 7 -0.18 -28.69 -29.10
N LEU A 8 1.01 -29.27 -28.95
CA LEU A 8 2.03 -28.79 -28.01
C LEU A 8 2.57 -27.40 -28.38
N ILE A 9 2.73 -27.11 -29.68
CA ILE A 9 3.14 -25.77 -30.16
C ILE A 9 2.01 -24.75 -29.92
N ALA A 10 0.75 -25.12 -30.17
CA ALA A 10 -0.39 -24.23 -29.90
C ALA A 10 -0.54 -23.88 -28.41
N LEU A 11 -0.33 -24.84 -27.51
CA LEU A 11 -0.41 -24.63 -26.05
C LEU A 11 0.73 -23.74 -25.52
N SER A 12 1.93 -23.80 -26.12
CA SER A 12 3.07 -22.98 -25.72
C SER A 12 3.00 -21.53 -26.22
N PHE A 13 2.39 -21.28 -27.39
CA PHE A 13 2.11 -19.92 -27.86
C PHE A 13 0.94 -19.24 -27.12
N GLY A 14 -0.01 -20.01 -26.58
CA GLY A 14 -1.16 -19.47 -25.86
C GLY A 14 -0.80 -18.68 -24.58
N CYS A 15 0.23 -19.10 -23.85
CA CYS A 15 0.65 -18.42 -22.62
C CYS A 15 1.37 -17.08 -22.85
N SER A 16 1.95 -16.86 -24.04
CA SER A 16 2.67 -15.61 -24.36
C SER A 16 1.74 -14.49 -24.84
N ALA A 17 0.53 -14.83 -25.30
CA ALA A 17 -0.42 -13.85 -25.85
C ALA A 17 -1.29 -13.14 -24.78
N VAL A 18 -1.28 -13.60 -23.52
CA VAL A 18 -2.25 -13.18 -22.49
C VAL A 18 -1.76 -12.06 -21.56
N SER A 19 -0.49 -11.66 -21.59
CA SER A 19 0.04 -10.62 -20.67
C SER A 19 0.26 -9.26 -21.34
N GLN A 20 -0.72 -8.73 -22.08
CA GLN A 20 -0.67 -7.35 -22.59
C GLN A 20 -1.25 -6.31 -21.62
N THR A 21 -1.22 -6.56 -20.31
CA THR A 21 -1.53 -5.48 -19.36
C THR A 21 -0.44 -4.40 -19.50
N PRO A 22 -0.82 -3.13 -19.76
CA PRO A 22 0.15 -2.05 -19.76
C PRO A 22 0.98 -2.10 -18.47
N SER A 23 2.29 -2.10 -18.61
CA SER A 23 3.21 -2.13 -17.47
C SER A 23 3.06 -0.91 -16.57
N VAL A 24 2.46 0.19 -17.07
CA VAL A 24 2.20 1.42 -16.33
C VAL A 24 0.74 1.84 -16.53
N PRO A 25 -0.04 2.06 -15.45
CA PRO A 25 -1.39 2.61 -15.56
C PRO A 25 -1.38 4.02 -16.17
N PRO A 26 -2.42 4.41 -16.92
CA PRO A 26 -2.46 5.72 -17.59
C PRO A 26 -2.58 6.91 -16.64
N LYS A 27 -2.98 6.67 -15.38
CA LYS A 27 -3.08 7.71 -14.34
C LYS A 27 -2.87 7.14 -12.96
N HIS A 28 -2.41 8.01 -12.05
CA HIS A 28 -2.37 7.72 -10.62
C HIS A 28 -3.81 7.68 -10.05
N PRO A 29 -4.16 6.77 -9.11
CA PRO A 29 -5.51 6.66 -8.56
C PRO A 29 -5.95 7.93 -7.80
N GLU A 30 -5.03 8.56 -7.09
CA GLU A 30 -5.22 9.85 -6.43
C GLU A 30 -4.68 11.00 -7.28
N GLU A 31 -5.31 12.18 -7.15
CA GLU A 31 -4.80 13.42 -7.73
C GLU A 31 -3.43 13.77 -7.14
N LEU A 32 -2.48 14.09 -8.02
CA LEU A 32 -1.11 14.41 -7.63
C LEU A 32 -0.88 15.92 -7.68
N PRO A 33 -0.19 16.50 -6.67
CA PRO A 33 0.28 17.87 -6.74
C PRO A 33 1.22 18.08 -7.94
N THR A 34 1.27 19.32 -8.45
CA THR A 34 2.20 19.74 -9.51
C THR A 34 3.66 19.43 -9.13
N GLY A 35 4.44 18.90 -10.09
CA GLY A 35 5.87 18.59 -9.89
C GLY A 35 6.19 17.18 -9.39
N ARG A 36 5.21 16.26 -9.40
CA ARG A 36 5.45 14.82 -9.18
C ARG A 36 6.11 14.17 -10.41
N ALA A 37 6.92 13.14 -10.17
CA ALA A 37 7.62 12.40 -11.22
C ALA A 37 6.64 11.79 -12.23
N ASP A 38 6.90 11.98 -13.51
CA ASP A 38 6.21 11.26 -14.58
C ASP A 38 6.85 9.87 -14.72
N CYS A 39 6.04 8.83 -14.52
CA CYS A 39 6.48 7.44 -14.62
C CYS A 39 7.13 7.15 -15.98
N LEU A 40 6.68 7.82 -17.05
CA LEU A 40 7.21 7.64 -18.40
C LEU A 40 8.58 8.30 -18.61
N GLU A 41 9.04 9.16 -17.70
CA GLU A 41 10.43 9.66 -17.78
C GLU A 41 11.44 8.53 -17.59
N CYS A 42 11.11 7.58 -16.69
CA CYS A 42 11.98 6.44 -16.37
C CYS A 42 11.49 5.11 -16.93
N HIS A 43 10.20 4.98 -17.32
CA HIS A 43 9.58 3.73 -17.79
C HIS A 43 9.12 3.75 -19.26
N LYS A 44 9.73 4.60 -20.12
CA LYS A 44 9.57 4.47 -21.57
C LYS A 44 10.14 3.13 -22.05
N ASP A 45 9.31 2.35 -22.72
CA ASP A 45 9.62 1.06 -23.35
C ASP A 45 10.35 0.05 -22.45
N VAL A 46 9.53 -0.84 -21.87
CA VAL A 46 9.94 -2.02 -21.10
C VAL A 46 11.03 -2.84 -21.79
N SER A 47 12.31 -2.58 -21.52
CA SER A 47 13.40 -3.59 -21.56
C SER A 47 14.80 -3.11 -21.16
N SER A 48 15.00 -1.96 -20.48
CA SER A 48 16.28 -1.76 -19.79
C SER A 48 16.23 -2.58 -18.49
N GLY A 49 16.84 -3.76 -18.50
CA GLY A 49 16.77 -4.82 -17.47
C GLY A 49 17.22 -4.46 -16.04
N ALA A 50 17.25 -3.17 -15.70
CA ALA A 50 17.51 -2.62 -14.38
C ALA A 50 16.25 -2.04 -13.69
N LEU A 51 15.16 -1.80 -14.41
CA LEU A 51 13.95 -1.18 -13.85
C LEU A 51 13.03 -2.25 -13.24
N LYS A 52 12.76 -2.13 -11.93
CA LYS A 52 11.81 -3.01 -11.23
C LYS A 52 10.41 -2.89 -11.89
N PRO A 53 9.66 -3.99 -12.03
CA PRO A 53 8.29 -3.94 -12.54
C PRO A 53 7.45 -2.92 -11.74
N TYR A 54 6.47 -2.26 -12.38
CA TYR A 54 5.52 -1.38 -11.68
C TYR A 54 4.88 -2.07 -10.45
N ALA A 55 4.66 -3.39 -10.54
CA ALA A 55 4.18 -4.21 -9.43
C ALA A 55 5.00 -4.05 -8.14
N SER A 56 6.29 -3.73 -8.24
CA SER A 56 7.19 -3.44 -7.12
C SER A 56 6.91 -2.13 -6.39
N PHE A 57 6.15 -1.21 -7.00
CA PHE A 57 5.78 0.09 -6.43
C PHE A 57 4.28 0.20 -6.09
N ARG A 58 3.57 -0.94 -6.08
CA ARG A 58 2.17 -0.98 -5.67
C ARG A 58 2.05 -0.67 -4.18
N HIS A 59 1.36 0.43 -3.86
CA HIS A 59 0.94 0.80 -2.50
C HIS A 59 -0.20 -0.08 -1.98
N SER A 60 -0.08 -1.40 -2.15
CA SER A 60 -1.04 -2.36 -1.62
C SER A 60 -1.06 -2.32 -0.08
N ARG A 61 -2.12 -2.84 0.53
CA ARG A 61 -2.18 -3.03 1.98
C ARG A 61 -0.96 -3.77 2.52
N VAL A 62 -0.52 -4.84 1.84
CA VAL A 62 0.67 -5.61 2.24
C VAL A 62 1.92 -4.72 2.26
N PHE A 63 2.07 -3.86 1.25
CA PHE A 63 3.16 -2.88 1.24
C PHE A 63 3.06 -1.91 2.42
N VAL A 64 1.87 -1.35 2.68
CA VAL A 64 1.66 -0.43 3.81
C VAL A 64 1.97 -1.11 5.14
N ASP A 65 1.60 -2.37 5.33
CA ASP A 65 1.88 -3.11 6.57
C ASP A 65 3.37 -3.43 6.73
N SER A 66 4.11 -3.60 5.63
CA SER A 66 5.54 -3.94 5.62
C SER A 66 6.48 -2.79 5.22
N HIS A 67 5.95 -1.56 5.10
CA HIS A 67 6.70 -0.41 4.57
C HIS A 67 7.97 -0.11 5.37
N GLY A 68 7.99 -0.39 6.67
CA GLY A 68 9.17 -0.24 7.53
C GLY A 68 10.35 -1.12 7.11
N VAL A 69 10.08 -2.33 6.59
CA VAL A 69 11.11 -3.25 6.07
C VAL A 69 11.70 -2.71 4.76
N TYR A 70 10.86 -2.15 3.89
CA TYR A 70 11.34 -1.53 2.65
C TYR A 70 12.11 -0.22 2.94
N ALA A 71 11.62 0.59 3.88
CA ALA A 71 12.24 1.84 4.27
C ALA A 71 13.63 1.62 4.89
N SER A 72 13.80 0.57 5.71
CA SER A 72 15.11 0.23 6.29
C SER A 72 16.13 -0.23 5.25
N GLN A 73 15.68 -0.81 4.13
CA GLN A 73 16.54 -1.27 3.04
C GLN A 73 16.90 -0.15 2.04
N GLY A 74 16.12 0.93 1.97
CA GLY A 74 16.40 2.03 1.04
C GLY A 74 15.32 3.10 0.99
N GLN A 75 15.33 4.02 1.95
CA GLN A 75 14.40 5.17 2.00
C GLN A 75 14.52 6.10 0.78
N ASN A 76 15.72 6.19 0.20
CA ASN A 76 16.03 6.94 -1.02
C ASN A 76 15.19 6.51 -2.23
N LEU A 77 14.69 5.26 -2.28
CA LEU A 77 13.73 4.84 -3.32
C LEU A 77 12.39 5.56 -3.17
N CYS A 78 11.93 5.79 -1.94
CA CYS A 78 10.70 6.52 -1.68
C CYS A 78 10.85 7.99 -2.07
N SER A 79 12.04 8.57 -1.84
CA SER A 79 12.36 9.97 -2.18
C SER A 79 12.32 10.28 -3.67
N ALA A 80 12.36 9.27 -4.54
CA ALA A 80 12.18 9.45 -5.98
C ALA A 80 10.77 9.97 -6.33
N CYS A 81 9.77 9.68 -5.48
CA CYS A 81 8.37 10.06 -5.73
C CYS A 81 7.77 10.91 -4.60
N HIS A 82 8.24 10.75 -3.35
CA HIS A 82 7.67 11.37 -2.17
C HIS A 82 8.67 12.31 -1.49
N ALA A 83 8.23 13.51 -1.11
CA ALA A 83 9.05 14.40 -0.30
C ALA A 83 9.30 13.80 1.11
N PRO A 84 10.43 14.08 1.77
CA PRO A 84 10.71 13.59 3.13
C PRO A 84 9.61 13.91 4.16
N ALA A 85 8.87 15.01 3.96
CA ALA A 85 7.72 15.39 4.78
C ALA A 85 6.60 14.34 4.80
N PHE A 86 6.48 13.51 3.75
CA PHE A 86 5.54 12.39 3.71
C PHE A 86 5.80 11.38 4.83
N CYS A 87 7.08 11.02 5.05
CA CYS A 87 7.45 10.12 6.15
C CYS A 87 7.07 10.74 7.50
N GLN A 88 7.28 12.05 7.64
CA GLN A 88 6.97 12.78 8.87
C GLN A 88 5.47 12.84 9.16
N THR A 89 4.62 12.62 8.17
CA THR A 89 3.17 12.58 8.41
C THR A 89 2.77 11.44 9.36
N CYS A 90 3.56 10.37 9.40
CA CYS A 90 3.38 9.28 10.36
C CYS A 90 4.45 9.23 11.46
N HIS A 91 5.70 9.58 11.13
CA HIS A 91 6.85 9.45 12.01
C HIS A 91 7.12 10.72 12.85
N ALA A 92 6.42 11.84 12.62
CA ALA A 92 6.60 13.01 13.44
C ALA A 92 6.10 12.75 14.87
N ALA A 93 6.98 12.97 15.84
CA ALA A 93 6.65 12.85 17.25
C ALA A 93 5.65 13.92 17.75
N LYS A 94 5.41 14.99 16.96
CA LYS A 94 4.60 16.16 17.34
C LYS A 94 3.70 16.67 16.21
N GLY A 95 3.03 15.77 15.47
CA GLY A 95 1.92 16.18 14.61
C GLY A 95 0.69 16.59 15.44
N GLU A 96 -0.09 17.56 14.97
CA GLU A 96 -1.36 17.96 15.61
C GLU A 96 -2.36 16.81 15.65
N LEU A 97 -2.39 16.01 14.58
CA LEU A 97 -3.23 14.82 14.45
C LEU A 97 -2.38 13.56 14.39
N LYS A 98 -2.80 12.54 15.14
CA LYS A 98 -2.20 11.20 15.02
C LYS A 98 -2.52 10.62 13.63
N PRO A 99 -1.64 9.77 13.05
CA PRO A 99 -1.84 9.24 11.70
C PRO A 99 -3.16 8.48 11.51
N ASN A 100 -3.61 7.78 12.55
CA ASN A 100 -4.89 7.07 12.57
C ASN A 100 -6.10 8.02 12.44
N THR A 101 -5.96 9.28 12.86
CA THR A 101 -6.99 10.32 12.69
C THR A 101 -6.86 10.98 11.33
N LEU A 102 -5.65 11.30 10.90
CA LEU A 102 -5.40 11.97 9.62
C LEU A 102 -5.75 11.09 8.40
N PHE A 103 -5.63 9.76 8.54
CA PHE A 103 -5.84 8.78 7.46
C PHE A 103 -6.93 7.76 7.81
N GLY A 104 -7.88 8.11 8.68
CA GLY A 104 -8.88 7.17 9.18
C GLY A 104 -9.83 6.62 8.12
N ASP A 105 -9.98 7.30 6.99
CA ASP A 105 -10.84 6.91 5.88
C ASP A 105 -10.13 6.06 4.81
N ARG A 106 -8.82 5.87 4.92
CA ARG A 106 -8.01 5.17 3.91
C ARG A 106 -8.21 3.66 3.96
N PRO A 107 -8.62 3.00 2.87
CA PRO A 107 -8.87 1.55 2.87
C PRO A 107 -7.58 0.71 2.93
N ASP A 108 -6.45 1.27 2.49
CA ASP A 108 -5.12 0.66 2.58
C ASP A 108 -4.53 0.73 4.01
N ARG A 109 -5.10 1.57 4.86
CA ARG A 109 -4.77 1.70 6.28
C ARG A 109 -5.99 1.28 7.08
N MET A 110 -6.07 0.03 7.48
CA MET A 110 -7.08 -0.44 8.44
C MET A 110 -6.80 0.22 9.79
N ALA A 111 -7.22 1.47 9.89
CA ALA A 111 -6.93 2.37 10.96
C ALA A 111 -8.10 2.22 11.95
N PRO A 112 -7.83 1.86 13.22
CA PRO A 112 -8.90 1.63 14.18
C PRO A 112 -9.79 2.84 14.41
N HIS A 113 -9.52 4.04 13.89
CA HIS A 113 -10.35 5.24 14.11
C HIS A 113 -11.02 5.77 12.83
N ARG A 114 -11.46 4.86 11.95
CA ARG A 114 -12.32 5.21 10.80
C ARG A 114 -13.63 5.88 11.23
N GLY A 115 -14.26 6.64 10.33
CA GLY A 115 -15.48 7.42 10.64
C GLY A 115 -16.65 6.58 11.18
N ASP A 116 -16.66 5.28 10.87
CA ASP A 116 -17.63 4.28 11.33
C ASP A 116 -17.06 3.37 12.44
N TYR A 117 -16.02 3.81 13.15
CA TYR A 117 -15.37 3.05 14.22
C TYR A 117 -16.36 2.47 15.23
N LEU A 118 -17.34 3.26 15.70
CA LEU A 118 -18.29 2.78 16.71
C LEU A 118 -19.07 1.53 16.26
N VAL A 119 -19.34 1.38 14.96
CA VAL A 119 -20.04 0.19 14.43
C VAL A 119 -19.08 -0.95 14.09
N THR A 120 -17.82 -0.66 13.75
CA THR A 120 -16.84 -1.71 13.35
C THR A 120 -15.87 -2.14 14.46
N HIS A 121 -15.75 -1.38 15.54
CA HIS A 121 -14.77 -1.67 16.62
C HIS A 121 -14.97 -3.03 17.25
N ARG A 122 -16.20 -3.56 17.24
CA ARG A 122 -16.48 -4.92 17.73
C ARG A 122 -15.84 -6.00 16.88
N ILE A 123 -15.69 -5.75 15.58
CA ILE A 123 -15.06 -6.65 14.62
C ILE A 123 -13.55 -6.51 14.77
N ASP A 124 -13.04 -5.28 14.72
CA ASP A 124 -11.62 -4.97 14.82
C ASP A 124 -11.04 -5.46 16.15
N GLY A 125 -11.72 -5.19 17.27
CA GLY A 125 -11.33 -5.64 18.61
C GLY A 125 -11.50 -7.14 18.84
N ARG A 126 -12.27 -7.85 17.99
CA ARG A 126 -12.32 -9.33 18.01
C ARG A 126 -11.18 -9.95 17.21
N ILE A 127 -10.80 -9.33 16.10
CA ILE A 127 -9.73 -9.81 15.22
C ILE A 127 -8.37 -9.57 15.88
N ASP A 128 -8.11 -8.35 16.32
CA ASP A 128 -6.84 -7.95 16.95
C ASP A 128 -7.06 -6.81 17.96
N PRO A 129 -7.43 -7.13 19.21
CA PRO A 129 -7.52 -6.12 20.27
C PRO A 129 -6.16 -5.50 20.62
N GLY A 130 -5.06 -6.20 20.32
CA GLY A 130 -3.69 -5.75 20.57
C GLY A 130 -3.30 -4.54 19.72
N SER A 131 -3.86 -4.41 18.52
CA SER A 131 -3.65 -3.27 17.62
C SER A 131 -3.95 -1.92 18.29
N CYS A 132 -4.94 -1.87 19.18
CA CYS A 132 -5.35 -0.68 19.93
C CYS A 132 -4.31 -0.27 20.98
N PHE A 133 -3.67 -1.26 21.61
CA PHE A 133 -2.77 -1.07 22.76
C PHE A 133 -1.41 -0.47 22.37
N ARG A 134 -1.13 -0.35 21.07
CA ARG A 134 0.04 0.38 20.56
C ARG A 134 -0.06 1.88 20.82
N CYS A 135 -1.27 2.42 20.92
CA CYS A 135 -1.53 3.85 21.08
C CYS A 135 -2.38 4.19 22.30
N HIS A 136 -3.21 3.24 22.75
CA HIS A 136 -4.01 3.32 23.97
C HIS A 136 -3.44 2.37 25.02
N GLY A 137 -3.85 2.51 26.28
CA GLY A 137 -3.51 1.53 27.31
C GLY A 137 -4.12 0.15 27.07
N ASN A 138 -4.06 -0.73 28.06
CA ASN A 138 -4.71 -2.03 27.99
C ASN A 138 -6.26 -1.91 28.02
N ARG A 139 -6.97 -3.04 28.18
CA ARG A 139 -8.44 -3.08 28.25
C ARG A 139 -9.08 -2.15 29.31
N ASN A 140 -8.31 -1.66 30.29
CA ASN A 140 -8.77 -0.72 31.32
C ASN A 140 -8.50 0.75 30.96
N ASP A 141 -8.02 1.04 29.75
CA ASP A 141 -7.85 2.40 29.25
C ASP A 141 -9.15 3.21 29.33
N ILE A 142 -9.01 4.53 29.53
CA ILE A 142 -10.16 5.44 29.65
C ILE A 142 -11.09 5.36 28.42
N LYS A 143 -10.55 5.12 27.22
CA LYS A 143 -11.34 4.99 25.98
C LYS A 143 -12.21 3.72 25.99
N CYS A 144 -11.68 2.60 26.46
CA CYS A 144 -12.46 1.35 26.55
C CYS A 144 -13.54 1.46 27.63
N ARG A 145 -13.21 2.03 28.80
CA ARG A 145 -14.13 2.14 29.94
C ARG A 145 -15.27 3.14 29.74
N GLN A 146 -15.22 3.99 28.71
CA GLN A 146 -16.35 4.85 28.33
C GLN A 146 -17.59 4.03 27.94
N CYS A 147 -17.40 2.83 27.38
CA CYS A 147 -18.51 1.97 26.93
C CYS A 147 -18.49 0.58 27.58
N HIS A 148 -17.33 0.07 27.97
CA HIS A 148 -17.16 -1.26 28.59
C HIS A 148 -16.92 -1.14 30.09
N LYS A 149 -17.98 -1.30 30.88
CA LYS A 149 -17.91 -1.38 32.35
C LYS A 149 -17.80 -2.82 32.83
#